data_AF-B0EKP8-F1
#
_entry.id   AF-B0EKP8-F1
#
_cell.length_a   1.000
_cell.length_b   1.000
_cell.length_c   1.000
_cell.angle_alpha   90.00
_cell.angle_beta   90.00
_cell.angle_gamma   90.00
#
_symmetry.space_group_name_H-M   'P 1'
#
loop_
_entity.id
_entity.type
_entity.pdbx_description
1 polymer ?
#
loop_
_entity_poly.entity_id
_entity_poly.type
_entity_poly.pdbx_seq_one_letter_code
_entity_poly.pdbx_strand_id
1 'polypeptide(L)'
;MLQSERICFIATISSSISNAVETWGTLNFARNTKNIKMKIRPIELELSVDQLKIENEKLKLENEALKTERDNLKRKVLPDSENFEYKRMQADVKAYKELIRNNPSVAALQGEKTVLEERLREAKERIDELIRSNENLIRLKEQLELINQNYLEQLNEKEAEVVDLEEVARSVQNRLSTSYFDLKK
;
A
#
# COMPACT_ATOMS: atom_id res chain seq x y z
N MET A 1 31.37 -0.24 4.56
CA MET A 1 32.12 1.04 4.58
C MET A 1 31.29 2.07 3.84
N LEU A 2 30.87 3.16 4.48
CA LEU A 2 30.19 4.28 3.81
C LEU A 2 31.20 5.01 2.91
N GLN A 3 31.11 4.85 1.59
CA GLN A 3 31.80 5.76 0.68
C GLN A 3 31.06 7.11 0.70
N SER A 4 31.60 8.07 1.45
CA SER A 4 31.18 9.46 1.35
C SER A 4 31.82 10.03 0.09
N GLU A 5 31.04 10.22 -0.97
CA GLU A 5 31.49 10.93 -2.16
C GLU A 5 31.73 12.40 -1.82
N ARG A 6 32.98 12.84 -1.96
CA ARG A 6 33.38 14.24 -1.79
C ARG A 6 33.51 14.86 -3.17
N ILE A 7 32.64 15.81 -3.50
CA ILE A 7 32.69 16.52 -4.77
C ILE A 7 33.52 17.80 -4.59
N CYS A 8 34.50 17.99 -5.48
CA CYS A 8 35.26 19.22 -5.60
C CYS A 8 34.91 19.88 -6.93
N PHE A 9 34.51 21.15 -6.88
CA PHE A 9 34.30 21.97 -8.08
C PHE A 9 35.46 22.95 -8.22
N ILE A 10 36.16 22.90 -9.36
CA ILE A 10 37.27 23.80 -9.67
C ILE A 10 36.84 24.68 -10.85
N ALA A 11 36.66 25.97 -10.60
CA ALA A 11 36.35 26.96 -11.61
C ALA A 11 37.65 27.55 -12.17
N THR A 12 37.94 27.32 -13.45
CA THR A 12 39.05 27.97 -14.15
C THR A 12 38.56 29.27 -14.78
N ILE A 13 39.31 30.36 -14.59
CA ILE A 13 38.96 31.68 -15.09
C ILE A 13 40.16 32.35 -15.77
N SER A 14 39.89 33.24 -16.72
CA SER A 14 40.90 34.08 -17.36
C SER A 14 41.02 35.41 -16.63
N SER A 15 42.26 35.90 -16.46
CA SER A 15 42.55 37.23 -15.91
C SER A 15 42.49 38.35 -16.94
N SER A 16 42.27 38.03 -18.23
CA SER A 16 42.17 39.04 -19.29
C SER A 16 40.87 39.83 -19.21
N ILE A 17 40.95 41.15 -19.39
CA ILE A 17 39.78 42.03 -19.41
C ILE A 17 38.82 41.70 -20.56
N SER A 18 39.32 41.16 -21.67
CA SER A 18 38.51 40.72 -22.81
C SER A 18 37.51 39.62 -22.44
N ASN A 19 37.78 38.87 -21.37
CA ASN A 19 36.97 37.74 -20.93
C ASN A 19 36.19 38.04 -19.65
N ALA A 20 36.05 39.32 -19.28
CA ALA A 20 35.42 39.72 -18.02
C ALA A 20 34.00 39.18 -17.85
N VAL A 21 33.21 39.14 -18.93
CA VAL A 21 31.82 38.64 -18.93
C VAL A 21 31.77 37.13 -18.67
N GLU A 22 32.60 36.35 -19.36
CA GLU A 22 32.74 34.90 -19.21
C GLU A 22 33.25 34.53 -17.80
N THR A 23 34.25 35.26 -17.32
CA THR A 23 34.80 35.11 -15.96
C THR A 23 33.74 35.39 -14.90
N TRP A 24 32.91 36.43 -15.07
CA TRP A 24 31.83 36.75 -14.15
C TRP A 24 30.72 35.69 -14.15
N GLY A 25 30.34 35.17 -15.32
CA GLY A 25 29.40 34.06 -15.45
C GLY A 25 29.88 32.80 -14.71
N THR A 26 31.16 32.46 -14.90
CA THR A 26 31.79 31.30 -14.24
C THR A 26 31.85 31.47 -12.71
N LEU A 27 32.18 32.67 -12.23
CA LEU A 27 32.19 33.01 -10.79
C LEU A 27 30.80 32.89 -10.16
N ASN A 28 29.76 33.39 -10.84
CA ASN A 28 28.39 33.29 -10.34
C ASN A 28 27.89 31.85 -10.29
N PHE A 29 28.21 31.05 -11.31
CA PHE A 29 27.88 29.64 -11.32
C PHE A 29 28.56 28.90 -10.17
N ALA A 30 29.86 29.12 -9.95
CA ALA A 30 30.64 28.56 -8.85
C ALA A 30 30.07 28.96 -7.46
N ARG A 31 29.66 30.23 -7.33
CA ARG A 31 29.06 30.74 -6.09
C ARG A 31 27.73 30.05 -5.77
N ASN A 32 26.91 29.78 -6.78
CA ASN A 32 25.62 29.14 -6.61
C ASN A 32 25.75 27.63 -6.34
N THR A 33 26.75 26.97 -6.92
CA THR A 33 27.04 25.53 -6.67
C THR A 33 27.49 25.26 -5.24
N LYS A 34 28.14 26.22 -4.57
CA LYS A 34 28.52 26.11 -3.14
C LYS A 34 27.32 25.86 -2.21
N ASN A 35 26.12 26.32 -2.59
CA ASN A 35 24.91 26.20 -1.79
C ASN A 35 24.08 24.94 -2.09
N ILE A 36 24.53 24.10 -3.04
CA ILE A 36 23.82 22.87 -3.39
C ILE A 36 24.07 21.82 -2.30
N LYS A 37 23.03 21.54 -1.50
CA LYS A 37 23.03 20.41 -0.57
C LYS A 37 22.52 19.17 -1.29
N MET A 38 23.42 18.26 -1.67
CA MET A 38 23.01 16.97 -2.21
C MET A 38 22.54 16.03 -1.09
N LYS A 39 21.37 15.44 -1.27
CA LYS A 39 20.94 14.30 -0.45
C LYS A 39 21.73 13.07 -0.91
N ILE A 40 22.77 12.71 -0.17
CA ILE A 40 23.45 11.43 -0.32
C ILE A 40 22.52 10.39 0.28
N ARG A 41 21.91 9.54 -0.56
CA ARG A 41 21.33 8.30 -0.08
C ARG A 41 22.48 7.31 0.10
N PRO A 42 22.62 6.67 1.27
CA PRO A 42 23.54 5.56 1.38
C PRO A 42 23.09 4.51 0.37
N ILE A 43 23.97 4.20 -0.58
CA ILE A 43 23.85 2.97 -1.34
C ILE A 43 24.25 1.89 -0.34
N GLU A 44 23.29 1.12 0.14
CA GLU A 44 23.61 -0.17 0.74
C GLU A 44 24.33 -0.95 -0.35
N LEU A 45 25.64 -1.17 -0.16
CA LEU A 45 26.40 -2.09 -0.98
C LEU A 45 25.80 -3.48 -0.72
N GLU A 46 24.78 -3.83 -1.50
CA GLU A 46 24.43 -5.22 -1.72
C GLU A 46 25.73 -5.92 -2.15
N LEU A 47 26.13 -6.93 -1.38
CA LEU A 47 27.23 -7.81 -1.73
C LEU A 47 27.05 -8.24 -3.19
N SER A 48 28.11 -8.19 -3.99
CA SER A 48 28.06 -8.69 -5.37
C SER A 48 27.48 -10.10 -5.37
N VAL A 49 26.72 -10.47 -6.40
CA VAL A 49 26.15 -11.81 -6.56
C VAL A 49 27.18 -12.92 -6.29
N ASP A 50 28.44 -12.68 -6.63
CA ASP A 50 29.53 -13.63 -6.39
C ASP A 50 29.96 -13.72 -4.92
N GLN A 51 29.91 -12.62 -4.17
CA GLN A 51 30.12 -12.62 -2.72
C GLN A 51 28.99 -13.36 -1.99
N LEU A 52 27.73 -13.14 -2.41
CA LEU A 52 26.57 -13.86 -1.87
C LEU A 52 26.59 -15.36 -2.20
N LYS A 53 27.14 -15.75 -3.35
CA LYS A 53 27.35 -17.18 -3.68
C LYS A 53 28.38 -17.82 -2.74
N ILE A 54 29.51 -17.16 -2.53
CA ILE A 54 30.56 -17.65 -1.62
C ILE A 54 30.04 -17.76 -0.18
N GLU A 55 29.29 -16.77 0.29
CA GLU A 55 28.69 -16.79 1.62
C GLU A 55 27.61 -17.88 1.76
N ASN A 56 26.77 -18.08 0.74
CA ASN A 56 25.82 -19.19 0.71
C ASN A 56 26.50 -20.57 0.75
N GLU A 57 27.59 -20.76 0.01
CA GLU A 57 28.34 -22.01 0.04
C GLU A 57 28.94 -22.27 1.43
N LYS A 58 29.49 -21.22 2.07
CA LYS A 58 30.00 -21.33 3.44
C LYS A 58 28.89 -21.68 4.44
N LEU A 59 27.72 -21.04 4.35
CA LEU A 59 26.57 -21.33 5.21
C LEU A 59 25.99 -22.72 4.97
N LYS A 60 26.06 -23.27 3.75
CA LYS A 60 25.67 -24.65 3.47
C LYS A 60 26.58 -25.64 4.18
N LEU A 61 27.89 -25.43 4.11
CA LEU A 61 28.88 -26.29 4.78
C LEU A 61 28.72 -26.25 6.31
N GLU A 62 28.51 -25.06 6.88
CA GLU A 62 28.27 -24.90 8.32
C GLU A 62 26.97 -25.60 8.77
N ASN A 63 25.89 -25.50 7.98
CA ASN A 63 24.64 -26.20 8.27
C ASN A 63 24.77 -27.73 8.21
N GLU A 64 25.57 -28.27 7.30
CA GLU A 64 25.84 -29.70 7.25
C GLU A 64 26.67 -30.19 8.46
N ALA A 65 27.67 -29.42 8.88
CA ALA A 65 28.44 -29.67 10.09
C ALA A 65 27.54 -29.65 11.35
N LEU A 66 26.67 -28.65 11.48
CA LEU A 66 25.74 -28.57 12.61
C LEU A 66 24.68 -29.69 12.60
N LYS A 67 24.21 -30.13 11.42
CA LYS A 67 23.31 -31.30 11.32
C LYS A 67 24.00 -32.58 11.79
N THR A 68 25.25 -32.80 11.37
CA THR A 68 26.02 -33.99 11.78
C THR A 68 26.35 -33.96 13.27
N GLU A 69 26.69 -32.81 13.83
CA GLU A 69 26.86 -32.65 15.28
C GLU A 69 25.56 -32.91 16.05
N ARG A 70 24.43 -32.33 15.60
CA ARG A 70 23.11 -32.61 16.18
C ARG A 70 22.76 -34.09 16.15
N ASP A 71 23.04 -34.77 15.03
CA ASP A 71 22.73 -36.20 14.89
C ASP A 71 23.67 -37.08 15.70
N ASN A 72 24.92 -36.65 15.91
CA ASN A 72 25.84 -37.28 16.85
C ASN A 72 25.42 -37.06 18.31
N LEU A 73 24.95 -35.86 18.67
CA LEU A 73 24.38 -35.60 19.98
C LEU A 73 23.10 -36.40 20.20
N LYS A 74 22.21 -36.51 19.22
CA LYS A 74 21.05 -37.41 19.28
C LYS A 74 21.44 -38.87 19.44
N ARG A 75 22.57 -39.31 18.85
CA ARG A 75 23.12 -40.67 19.02
C ARG A 75 23.83 -40.88 20.35
N LYS A 76 24.44 -39.84 20.94
CA LYS A 76 24.98 -39.87 22.31
C LYS A 76 23.89 -39.77 23.38
N VAL A 77 22.76 -39.13 23.05
CA VAL A 77 21.56 -39.00 23.89
C VAL A 77 20.55 -40.12 23.60
N LEU A 78 20.82 -40.97 22.61
CA LEU A 78 20.11 -42.23 22.48
C LEU A 78 20.40 -42.98 23.78
N PRO A 79 19.37 -43.25 24.61
CA PRO A 79 19.61 -43.89 25.88
C PRO A 79 20.19 -45.26 25.54
N ASP A 80 21.32 -45.60 26.17
CA ASP A 80 21.76 -46.99 26.23
C ASP A 80 20.54 -47.85 26.56
N SER A 81 20.43 -49.03 25.94
CA SER A 81 19.21 -49.86 26.01
C SER A 81 18.76 -50.19 27.45
N GLU A 82 19.64 -49.94 28.42
CA GLU A 82 19.53 -50.11 29.87
C GLU A 82 19.12 -48.86 30.66
N ASN A 83 18.87 -47.70 30.06
CA ASN A 83 18.40 -46.53 30.81
C ASN A 83 16.89 -46.64 31.12
N PHE A 84 16.59 -47.49 32.12
CA PHE A 84 15.24 -47.79 32.61
C PHE A 84 14.47 -46.53 33.01
N GLU A 85 15.15 -45.50 33.52
CA GLU A 85 14.53 -44.24 33.92
C GLU A 85 13.97 -43.48 32.73
N TYR A 86 14.72 -43.39 31.62
CA TYR A 86 14.24 -42.68 30.42
C TYR A 86 13.02 -43.37 29.80
N LYS A 87 13.00 -44.71 29.75
CA LYS A 87 11.84 -45.48 29.26
C LYS A 87 10.62 -45.29 30.18
N ARG A 88 10.83 -45.29 31.50
CA ARG A 88 9.77 -45.04 32.48
C ARG A 88 9.22 -43.62 32.34
N MET A 89 10.10 -42.62 32.18
CA MET A 89 9.70 -41.23 31.97
C MET A 89 8.93 -41.02 30.67
N GLN A 90 9.30 -41.69 29.57
CA GLN A 90 8.50 -41.66 28.33
C GLN A 90 7.12 -42.31 28.52
N ALA A 91 7.04 -43.42 29.25
CA ALA A 91 5.77 -44.07 29.56
C ALA A 91 4.88 -43.16 30.42
N ASP A 92 5.45 -42.49 31.42
CA ASP A 92 4.74 -41.54 32.28
C ASP A 92 4.24 -40.34 31.48
N VAL A 93 5.08 -39.74 30.64
CA VAL A 93 4.68 -38.64 29.75
C VAL A 93 3.54 -39.06 28.83
N LYS A 94 3.57 -40.29 28.30
CA LYS A 94 2.50 -40.82 27.46
C LYS A 94 1.20 -41.02 28.26
N ALA A 95 1.30 -41.56 29.48
CA ALA A 95 0.16 -41.73 30.38
C ALA A 95 -0.47 -40.40 30.79
N TYR A 96 0.34 -39.40 31.15
CA TYR A 96 -0.16 -38.05 31.47
C TYR A 96 -0.82 -37.37 30.27
N LYS A 97 -0.27 -37.53 29.06
CA LYS A 97 -0.92 -37.02 27.84
C LYS A 97 -2.30 -37.63 27.62
N GLU A 98 -2.46 -38.94 27.83
CA GLU A 98 -3.77 -39.60 27.74
C GLU A 98 -4.73 -39.13 28.85
N LEU A 99 -4.25 -38.95 30.08
CA LEU A 99 -5.08 -38.40 31.17
C LEU A 99 -5.54 -36.97 30.91
N ILE A 100 -4.68 -36.12 30.34
CA ILE A 100 -5.03 -34.75 29.94
C ILE A 100 -6.04 -34.77 28.79
N ARG A 101 -5.87 -35.67 27.83
CA ARG A 101 -6.76 -35.79 26.66
C ARG A 101 -8.15 -36.29 27.04
N ASN A 102 -8.22 -37.21 28.00
CA ASN A 102 -9.47 -37.74 28.55
C ASN A 102 -10.02 -36.89 29.70
N ASN A 103 -9.37 -35.77 30.03
CA ASN A 103 -9.85 -34.86 31.06
C ASN A 103 -11.13 -34.15 30.56
N PRO A 104 -12.27 -34.30 31.26
CA PRO A 104 -13.54 -33.72 30.82
C PRO A 104 -13.48 -32.20 30.67
N SER A 105 -12.68 -31.52 31.50
CA SER A 105 -12.51 -30.06 31.43
C SER A 105 -11.73 -29.63 30.18
N VAL A 106 -10.75 -30.43 29.74
CA VAL A 106 -10.00 -30.16 28.51
C VAL A 106 -10.90 -30.39 27.29
N ALA A 107 -11.73 -31.43 27.30
CA ALA A 107 -12.71 -31.68 26.24
C ALA A 107 -13.77 -30.57 26.17
N ALA A 108 -14.25 -30.09 27.32
CA ALA A 108 -15.19 -28.95 27.39
C ALA A 108 -14.57 -27.67 26.83
N LEU A 109 -13.34 -27.32 27.23
CA LEU A 109 -12.62 -26.16 26.71
C LEU A 109 -12.34 -26.26 25.20
N GLN A 110 -12.06 -27.47 24.70
CA GLN A 110 -11.92 -27.70 23.26
C GLN A 110 -13.24 -27.50 22.52
N GLY A 111 -14.36 -27.98 23.07
CA GLY A 111 -15.69 -27.75 22.50
C GLY A 111 -16.09 -26.27 22.51
N GLU A 112 -15.83 -25.56 23.61
CA GLU A 112 -16.06 -24.10 23.68
C GLU A 112 -15.21 -23.35 22.65
N LYS A 113 -13.94 -23.74 22.50
CA LYS A 113 -13.06 -23.17 21.48
C LYS A 113 -13.62 -23.37 20.08
N THR A 114 -14.07 -24.58 19.72
CA THR A 114 -14.62 -24.83 18.38
C THR A 114 -15.90 -24.01 18.14
N VAL A 115 -16.78 -23.91 19.13
CA VAL A 115 -18.00 -23.07 19.02
C VAL A 115 -17.65 -21.60 18.81
N LEU A 116 -16.64 -21.09 19.52
CA LEU A 116 -16.18 -19.71 19.34
C LEU A 116 -15.53 -19.50 17.96
N GLU A 117 -14.77 -20.47 17.45
CA GLU A 117 -14.19 -20.43 16.12
C GLU A 117 -15.28 -20.39 15.03
N GLU A 118 -16.35 -21.18 15.17
CA GLU A 118 -17.49 -21.14 14.24
C GLU A 118 -18.26 -19.83 14.32
N ARG A 119 -18.56 -19.33 15.53
CA ARG A 119 -19.21 -18.02 15.69
C ARG A 119 -18.38 -16.88 15.10
N LEU A 120 -17.05 -16.95 15.24
CA LEU A 120 -16.15 -15.98 14.64
C LEU A 120 -16.17 -16.05 13.11
N ARG A 121 -16.24 -17.26 12.54
CA ARG A 121 -16.38 -17.46 11.08
C ARG A 121 -17.70 -16.87 10.58
N GLU A 122 -18.83 -17.18 11.21
CA GLU A 122 -20.14 -16.63 10.84
C GLU A 122 -20.19 -15.10 10.95
N ALA A 123 -19.58 -14.54 12.01
CA ALA A 123 -19.51 -13.10 12.18
C ALA A 123 -18.72 -12.41 11.06
N LYS A 124 -17.62 -13.03 10.60
CA LYS A 124 -16.84 -12.51 9.45
C LYS A 124 -17.64 -12.56 8.15
N GLU A 125 -18.32 -13.68 7.89
CA GLU A 125 -19.17 -13.82 6.69
C GLU A 125 -20.27 -12.76 6.65
N ARG A 126 -20.92 -12.48 7.79
CA ARG A 126 -21.92 -11.39 7.90
C ARG A 126 -21.33 -10.01 7.64
N ILE A 127 -20.11 -9.75 8.12
CA ILE A 127 -19.42 -8.47 7.85
C ILE A 127 -19.15 -8.33 6.34
N ASP A 128 -18.68 -9.39 5.69
CA ASP A 128 -18.39 -9.37 4.25
C ASP A 128 -19.67 -9.20 3.40
N GLU A 129 -20.80 -9.75 3.84
CA GLU A 129 -22.12 -9.49 3.22
C GLU A 129 -22.55 -8.02 3.38
N LEU A 130 -22.42 -7.45 4.58
CA LEU A 130 -22.75 -6.05 4.84
C LEU A 130 -21.89 -5.09 4.02
N ILE A 131 -20.59 -5.37 3.88
CA ILE A 131 -19.68 -4.58 3.04
C ILE A 131 -20.15 -4.62 1.58
N ARG A 132 -20.40 -5.81 1.03
CA ARG A 132 -20.91 -5.96 -0.35
C ARG A 132 -22.23 -5.21 -0.56
N SER A 133 -23.15 -5.29 0.40
CA SER A 133 -24.42 -4.55 0.34
C SER A 133 -24.17 -3.03 0.35
N ASN A 134 -23.24 -2.55 1.17
CA ASN A 134 -22.94 -1.12 1.27
C ASN A 134 -22.28 -0.59 -0.01
N GLU A 135 -21.38 -1.35 -0.62
CA GLU A 135 -20.79 -1.01 -1.93
C GLU A 135 -21.87 -0.89 -3.02
N ASN A 136 -22.84 -1.81 -3.03
CA ASN A 136 -23.97 -1.74 -3.96
C ASN A 136 -24.83 -0.48 -3.72
N LEU A 137 -25.07 -0.11 -2.46
CA LEU A 137 -25.79 1.12 -2.12
C LEU A 137 -25.05 2.37 -2.58
N ILE A 138 -23.72 2.41 -2.42
CA ILE A 138 -22.88 3.53 -2.90
C ILE A 138 -23.01 3.66 -4.41
N ARG A 139 -22.86 2.57 -5.17
CA ARG A 139 -23.03 2.58 -6.64
C ARG A 139 -24.41 3.07 -7.06
N LEU A 140 -25.47 2.62 -6.36
CA LEU A 140 -26.83 3.05 -6.67
C LEU A 140 -27.02 4.55 -6.43
N LYS A 141 -26.40 5.09 -5.36
CA LYS A 141 -26.42 6.51 -5.05
C LYS A 141 -25.71 7.33 -6.12
N GLU A 142 -24.53 6.90 -6.57
CA GLU A 142 -23.79 7.55 -7.66
C GLU A 142 -24.60 7.57 -8.97
N GLN A 143 -25.28 6.48 -9.30
CA GLN A 143 -26.17 6.42 -10.47
C GLN A 143 -27.36 7.39 -10.34
N LEU A 144 -27.97 7.48 -9.16
CA LEU A 144 -29.06 8.43 -8.91
C LEU A 144 -28.59 9.88 -9.01
N GLU A 145 -27.39 10.20 -8.50
CA GLU A 145 -26.79 11.54 -8.62
C GLU A 145 -26.55 11.91 -10.09
N LEU A 146 -26.02 10.97 -10.90
CA LEU A 146 -25.83 11.18 -12.34
C LEU A 146 -27.16 11.41 -13.07
N ILE A 147 -28.18 10.60 -12.76
CA ILE A 147 -29.51 10.73 -13.34
C ILE A 147 -30.12 12.10 -12.98
N ASN A 148 -30.02 12.51 -11.71
CA ASN A 148 -30.52 13.80 -11.26
C ASN A 148 -29.81 14.96 -11.97
N GLN A 149 -28.50 14.88 -12.15
CA GLN A 149 -27.73 15.90 -12.84
C GLN A 149 -28.16 16.03 -14.31
N ASN A 150 -28.36 14.91 -15.00
CA ASN A 150 -28.85 14.90 -16.38
C ASN A 150 -30.25 15.53 -16.49
N TYR A 151 -31.18 15.19 -15.58
CA TYR A 151 -32.50 15.81 -15.58
C TYR A 151 -32.45 17.31 -15.30
N LEU A 152 -31.57 17.77 -14.40
CA LEU A 152 -31.37 19.19 -14.15
C LEU A 152 -30.83 19.92 -15.39
N GLU A 153 -29.89 19.33 -16.11
CA GLU A 153 -29.37 19.88 -17.37
C GLU A 153 -30.48 20.00 -18.43
N GLN A 154 -31.27 18.95 -18.64
CA GLN A 154 -32.41 18.99 -19.56
C GLN A 154 -33.45 20.05 -19.17
N LEU A 155 -33.70 20.20 -17.87
CA LEU A 155 -34.68 21.17 -17.37
C LEU A 155 -34.19 22.61 -17.62
N ASN A 156 -32.90 22.88 -17.37
CA ASN A 156 -32.28 24.17 -17.68
C ASN A 156 -32.30 24.47 -19.19
N GLU A 157 -32.05 23.47 -20.05
CA GLU A 157 -32.15 23.63 -21.51
C GLU A 157 -33.58 24.00 -21.92
N LYS A 158 -34.60 23.34 -21.34
CA LYS A 158 -36.00 23.67 -21.61
C LYS A 158 -36.43 25.03 -21.06
N GLU A 159 -35.93 25.42 -19.90
CA GLU A 159 -36.16 26.78 -19.38
C GLU A 159 -35.57 27.84 -20.32
N ALA A 160 -34.37 27.63 -20.87
CA ALA A 160 -33.78 28.54 -21.84
C ALA A 160 -34.60 28.63 -23.13
N GLU A 161 -35.05 27.49 -23.68
CA GLU A 161 -35.94 27.47 -24.86
C GLU A 161 -37.25 28.25 -24.62
N VAL A 162 -37.83 28.13 -23.42
CA VAL A 162 -39.06 28.86 -23.05
C VAL A 162 -38.81 30.36 -22.98
N VAL A 163 -37.70 30.80 -22.37
CA VAL A 163 -37.33 32.22 -22.30
C VAL A 163 -37.19 32.81 -23.71
N ASP A 164 -36.50 32.12 -24.61
CA ASP A 164 -36.34 32.56 -26.01
C ASP A 164 -37.70 32.71 -26.72
N LEU A 165 -38.61 31.75 -26.53
CA LEU A 165 -39.96 31.80 -27.10
C LEU A 165 -40.80 32.94 -26.53
N GLU A 166 -40.69 33.22 -25.22
CA GLU A 166 -41.37 34.36 -24.59
C GLU A 166 -40.87 35.70 -25.11
N GLU A 167 -39.57 35.85 -25.37
CA GLU A 167 -39.01 37.05 -25.98
C GLU A 167 -39.52 37.26 -27.41
N VAL A 168 -39.58 36.18 -28.21
CA VAL A 168 -40.17 36.21 -29.55
C VAL A 168 -41.65 36.60 -29.47
N ALA A 169 -42.42 36.01 -28.55
CA ALA A 169 -43.84 36.34 -28.36
C ALA A 169 -44.04 37.82 -27.98
N ARG A 170 -43.25 38.35 -27.04
CA ARG A 170 -43.26 39.78 -26.67
C ARG A 170 -42.94 40.68 -27.86
N SER A 171 -41.94 40.31 -28.68
CA SER A 171 -41.57 41.06 -29.89
C SER A 171 -42.71 41.11 -30.91
N VAL A 172 -43.36 39.97 -31.18
CA VAL A 172 -44.53 39.89 -32.08
C VAL A 172 -45.69 40.73 -31.55
N GLN A 173 -46.00 40.63 -30.25
CA GLN A 173 -47.07 41.40 -29.62
C GLN A 173 -46.83 42.91 -29.74
N ASN A 174 -45.59 43.37 -29.54
CA ASN A 174 -45.21 44.78 -29.72
C ASN A 174 -45.36 45.25 -31.17
N ARG A 175 -45.02 44.42 -32.16
CA ARG A 175 -45.21 44.77 -33.58
C ARG A 175 -46.68 44.89 -33.95
N LEU A 176 -47.51 43.95 -33.49
CA LEU A 176 -48.95 43.96 -33.74
C LEU A 176 -49.64 45.16 -33.09
N SER A 177 -49.27 45.51 -31.85
CA SER A 177 -49.83 46.69 -31.18
C SER A 177 -49.47 47.98 -31.93
N THR A 178 -48.21 48.14 -32.34
CA THR A 178 -47.76 49.32 -33.10
C THR A 178 -48.48 49.43 -34.44
N SER A 179 -48.57 48.33 -35.19
CA SER A 179 -49.28 48.30 -36.49
C SER A 179 -50.78 48.61 -36.36
N TYR A 180 -51.43 48.16 -35.29
CA TYR A 180 -52.85 48.45 -35.04
C TYR A 180 -53.10 49.92 -34.69
N PHE A 181 -52.13 50.59 -34.03
CA PHE A 181 -52.18 52.03 -33.78
C PHE A 181 -51.97 52.86 -35.05
N ASP A 182 -51.11 52.40 -35.97
CA ASP A 182 -50.88 53.07 -37.26
C ASP A 182 -52.08 52.97 -38.21
N LEU A 183 -52.87 51.89 -38.13
CA LEU A 183 -54.11 51.71 -38.90
C LEU A 183 -55.31 52.54 -38.40
N LYS A 184 -55.21 53.14 -37.20
CA LYS A 184 -56.28 53.95 -36.57
C LYS A 184 -56.06 55.47 -36.65
N LYS A 185 -54.96 55.92 -37.26
CA LYS A 185 -54.70 57.34 -37.60
C LYS A 185 -55.06 57.61 -39.05
#